data_AF-A0A017H8W3-F1
#
_entry.id   AF-A0A017H8W3-F1
#
_cell.length_a   1.000
_cell.length_b   1.000
_cell.length_c   1.000
_cell.angle_alpha   90.00
_cell.angle_beta   90.00
_cell.angle_gamma   90.00
#
_symmetry.space_group_name_H-M   'P 1'
#
loop_
_entity.id
_entity.type
_entity.pdbx_description
1 polymer ?
#
loop_
_entity_poly.entity_id
_entity_poly.type
_entity_poly.pdbx_seq_one_letter_code
_entity_poly.pdbx_strand_id
1 'polypeptide(L)'
;MADLTTRFLGIESPNPFWLASAPPTDKEYNVRRAFEAGWGGVVWKTLGAEGPPVVNVNGPRYGAIYGADRRLLGLNNIELITDRDLETNLEEMARVKADYPDRALIASIMVPCEEAAWKAILPRVEETNADGIELNFGCPHGMSERGMGAAVGQVPEYIEMVTRWCKQYYDRPVIVKLTPNITDVRKPAEAAKRGGADAVSLINTINSITSVNLDSFSPEPSIDGKGSHGGYCGPAVKPIALSMVSEIARHEATRGMPISGIGGVTTWRDAAEFMALGAGNVQVCTAVMTYGFRIVEEMCAGLSDWMDEKGYRATSDFVGKAVPNVTDWKNLNLNYVAKARIDQDLCIKCGRCYAACEDTSHQAIAMSPERVFEVIDEECVACNLCVDVCPVENCIDMVPMAAGTTDPRTGRVVSPEHADWTTHPNNPMAQAAE
;
A
#
# COMPACT_ATOMS: atom_id res chain seq x y z
N MET A 1 0.26 26.11 9.30
CA MET A 1 -0.58 24.92 9.26
C MET A 1 -1.05 24.75 7.85
N ALA A 2 -0.46 23.79 7.19
CA ALA A 2 -0.75 23.45 5.81
C ALA A 2 -2.20 22.98 5.66
N ASP A 3 -2.78 23.20 4.49
CA ASP A 3 -4.14 22.76 4.18
C ASP A 3 -4.11 21.27 3.80
N LEU A 4 -4.74 20.44 4.63
CA LEU A 4 -4.87 19.01 4.38
C LEU A 4 -6.06 18.67 3.48
N THR A 5 -6.95 19.64 3.20
CA THR A 5 -8.12 19.43 2.35
C THR A 5 -7.69 18.80 1.02
N THR A 6 -8.38 17.73 0.63
CA THR A 6 -8.09 17.02 -0.62
C THR A 6 -9.28 17.00 -1.53
N ARG A 7 -9.00 16.97 -2.83
CA ARG A 7 -9.99 16.81 -3.88
C ARG A 7 -9.62 15.59 -4.72
N PHE A 8 -10.29 14.47 -4.49
CA PHE A 8 -10.08 13.22 -5.20
C PHE A 8 -11.32 12.89 -6.02
N LEU A 9 -11.20 12.78 -7.34
CA LEU A 9 -12.34 12.56 -8.27
C LEU A 9 -13.44 13.63 -8.18
N GLY A 10 -13.05 14.86 -7.85
CA GLY A 10 -13.99 15.95 -7.61
C GLY A 10 -14.63 15.94 -6.21
N ILE A 11 -14.42 14.88 -5.42
CA ILE A 11 -14.91 14.74 -4.06
C ILE A 11 -13.96 15.50 -3.13
N GLU A 12 -14.50 16.49 -2.43
CA GLU A 12 -13.76 17.25 -1.42
C GLU A 12 -13.84 16.53 -0.06
N SER A 13 -12.70 16.43 0.63
CA SER A 13 -12.65 15.90 1.99
C SER A 13 -11.66 16.67 2.86
N PRO A 14 -11.87 16.78 4.19
CA PRO A 14 -11.04 17.62 5.07
C PRO A 14 -9.57 17.20 5.20
N ASN A 15 -9.25 15.96 4.84
CA ASN A 15 -7.89 15.40 4.87
C ASN A 15 -7.79 14.17 3.94
N PRO A 16 -6.58 13.70 3.58
CA PRO A 16 -6.41 12.56 2.66
C PRO A 16 -6.69 11.20 3.30
N PHE A 17 -7.08 11.13 4.58
CA PHE A 17 -7.21 9.87 5.30
C PHE A 17 -8.63 9.35 5.24
N TRP A 18 -8.83 8.28 4.46
CA TRP A 18 -10.10 7.60 4.33
C TRP A 18 -10.04 6.25 5.06
N LEU A 19 -11.15 5.78 5.63
CA LEU A 19 -11.22 4.38 6.09
C LEU A 19 -11.41 3.45 4.90
N ALA A 20 -10.66 2.35 4.85
CA ALA A 20 -10.85 1.34 3.81
C ALA A 20 -12.11 0.50 4.08
N SER A 21 -12.71 -0.05 3.02
CA SER A 21 -13.81 -1.01 3.11
C SER A 21 -13.41 -2.27 3.89
N ALA A 22 -13.83 -2.36 5.15
CA ALA A 22 -13.35 -3.32 6.15
C ALA A 22 -14.26 -3.31 7.40
N PRO A 23 -14.03 -4.13 8.45
CA PRO A 23 -14.86 -4.10 9.66
C PRO A 23 -15.09 -2.70 10.30
N PRO A 24 -14.11 -1.78 10.29
CA PRO A 24 -14.33 -0.43 10.81
C PRO A 24 -15.41 0.36 10.07
N THR A 25 -15.85 -0.05 8.89
CA THR A 25 -16.84 0.65 8.06
C THR A 25 -18.11 -0.17 7.77
N ASP A 26 -18.37 -1.21 8.57
CA ASP A 26 -19.50 -2.13 8.34
C ASP A 26 -20.87 -1.62 8.83
N LYS A 27 -20.90 -0.55 9.65
CA LYS A 27 -22.15 0.02 10.15
C LYS A 27 -22.06 1.50 10.47
N GLU A 28 -23.22 2.16 10.43
CA GLU A 28 -23.43 3.59 10.75
C GLU A 28 -22.72 4.00 12.04
N TYR A 29 -22.88 3.23 13.12
CA TYR A 29 -22.27 3.53 14.42
C TYR A 29 -20.74 3.71 14.34
N ASN A 30 -20.06 2.87 13.55
CA ASN A 30 -18.61 2.95 13.43
C ASN A 30 -18.20 4.14 12.55
N VAL A 31 -18.90 4.35 11.44
CA VAL A 31 -18.61 5.42 10.48
C VAL A 31 -18.82 6.79 11.10
N ARG A 32 -19.90 6.99 11.86
CA ARG A 32 -20.13 8.24 12.60
C ARG A 32 -18.99 8.55 13.57
N ARG A 33 -18.57 7.56 14.36
CA ARG A 33 -17.44 7.71 15.28
C ARG A 33 -16.12 8.01 14.58
N ALA A 34 -15.93 7.51 13.36
CA ALA A 34 -14.78 7.86 12.54
C ALA A 34 -14.84 9.31 12.09
N PHE A 35 -15.98 9.77 11.58
CA PHE A 35 -16.14 11.18 11.17
C PHE A 35 -16.02 12.15 12.35
N GLU A 36 -16.60 11.82 13.50
CA GLU A 36 -16.43 12.57 14.75
C GLU A 36 -14.97 12.65 15.20
N ALA A 37 -14.18 11.59 14.98
CA ALA A 37 -12.74 11.58 15.27
C ALA A 37 -11.90 12.37 14.23
N GLY A 38 -12.50 12.79 13.11
CA GLY A 38 -11.87 13.64 12.12
C GLY A 38 -11.47 12.97 10.80
N TRP A 39 -11.86 11.71 10.54
CA TRP A 39 -11.57 11.05 9.26
C TRP A 39 -12.13 11.82 8.06
N GLY A 40 -11.34 11.98 7.00
CA GLY A 40 -11.74 12.73 5.80
C GLY A 40 -12.81 12.01 4.98
N GLY A 41 -12.80 10.68 5.00
CA GLY A 41 -13.74 9.87 4.26
C GLY A 41 -13.81 8.42 4.74
N VAL A 42 -14.76 7.67 4.20
CA VAL A 42 -14.84 6.21 4.35
C VAL A 42 -15.20 5.55 3.03
N VAL A 43 -14.69 4.35 2.84
CA VAL A 43 -15.26 3.38 1.93
C VAL A 43 -16.08 2.40 2.77
N TRP A 44 -17.40 2.38 2.55
CA TRP A 44 -18.33 1.51 3.26
C TRP A 44 -17.99 0.04 3.05
N LYS A 45 -18.28 -0.84 4.02
CA LYS A 45 -18.03 -2.28 3.86
C LYS A 45 -18.73 -2.81 2.61
N THR A 46 -18.05 -3.66 1.85
CA THR A 46 -18.55 -4.18 0.58
C THR A 46 -19.97 -4.75 0.71
N LEU A 47 -20.86 -4.24 -0.14
CA LEU A 47 -22.25 -4.65 -0.26
C LEU A 47 -22.38 -5.82 -1.24
N GLY A 48 -23.27 -6.76 -0.91
CA GLY A 48 -23.71 -7.83 -1.81
C GLY A 48 -24.97 -7.44 -2.59
N ALA A 49 -25.40 -8.32 -3.48
CA ALA A 49 -26.67 -8.16 -4.19
C ALA A 49 -27.87 -8.35 -3.24
N GLU A 50 -29.06 -7.95 -3.71
CA GLU A 50 -30.30 -8.21 -2.99
C GLU A 50 -30.52 -9.70 -2.75
N GLY A 51 -31.04 -10.03 -1.56
CA GLY A 51 -31.25 -11.40 -1.10
C GLY A 51 -30.56 -11.68 0.24
N PRO A 52 -30.53 -12.95 0.67
CA PRO A 52 -29.87 -13.33 1.91
C PRO A 52 -28.38 -12.91 1.89
N PRO A 53 -27.90 -12.21 2.94
CA PRO A 53 -26.50 -11.83 3.04
C PRO A 53 -25.57 -13.04 3.04
N VAL A 54 -24.28 -12.79 2.77
CA VAL A 54 -23.27 -13.83 2.95
C VAL A 54 -23.21 -14.25 4.41
N VAL A 55 -22.90 -15.52 4.64
CA VAL A 55 -22.71 -16.05 5.98
C VAL A 55 -21.21 -16.17 6.23
N ASN A 56 -20.71 -15.37 7.15
CA ASN A 56 -19.36 -15.53 7.64
C ASN A 56 -19.25 -16.71 8.61
N VAL A 57 -18.03 -17.23 8.81
CA VAL A 57 -17.78 -18.28 9.80
C VAL A 57 -18.06 -17.79 11.23
N ASN A 58 -18.63 -18.66 12.06
CA ASN A 58 -18.80 -18.40 13.49
C ASN A 58 -17.52 -18.84 14.21
N GLY A 59 -16.68 -17.88 14.61
CA GLY A 59 -15.41 -18.15 15.29
C GLY A 59 -14.34 -17.10 15.00
N PRO A 60 -13.08 -17.36 15.38
CA PRO A 60 -11.97 -16.44 15.11
C PRO A 60 -11.78 -16.29 13.60
N ARG A 61 -11.88 -15.04 13.13
CA ARG A 61 -11.66 -14.70 11.71
C ARG A 61 -10.32 -14.03 11.46
N TYR A 62 -9.52 -13.82 12.50
CA TYR A 62 -8.28 -13.06 12.44
C TYR A 62 -7.10 -13.86 12.96
N GLY A 63 -6.05 -13.95 12.14
CA GLY A 63 -4.71 -14.38 12.51
C GLY A 63 -3.76 -13.18 12.55
N ALA A 64 -2.57 -13.36 13.12
CA ALA A 64 -1.63 -12.25 13.28
C ALA A 64 -0.17 -12.71 13.28
N ILE A 65 0.71 -11.82 12.81
CA ILE A 65 2.17 -11.92 12.94
C ILE A 65 2.64 -10.81 13.87
N TYR A 66 3.56 -11.16 14.76
CA TYR A 66 4.11 -10.25 15.76
C TYR A 66 5.62 -10.14 15.67
N GLY A 67 6.15 -8.97 16.05
CA GLY A 67 7.56 -8.76 16.32
C GLY A 67 7.97 -9.36 17.67
N ALA A 68 9.27 -9.30 17.96
CA ALA A 68 9.85 -9.84 19.19
C ALA A 68 9.27 -9.19 20.47
N ASP A 69 8.82 -7.95 20.37
CA ASP A 69 8.17 -7.16 21.44
C ASP A 69 6.64 -7.30 21.45
N ARG A 70 6.09 -8.29 20.73
CA ARG A 70 4.65 -8.52 20.55
C ARG A 70 3.92 -7.44 19.74
N ARG A 71 4.64 -6.49 19.14
CA ARG A 71 4.08 -5.49 18.22
C ARG A 71 3.47 -6.17 17.00
N LEU A 72 2.27 -5.76 16.62
CA LEU A 72 1.58 -6.29 15.44
C LEU A 72 2.33 -5.89 14.15
N LEU A 73 2.76 -6.88 13.37
CA LEU A 73 3.38 -6.69 12.06
C LEU A 73 2.39 -6.84 10.91
N GLY A 74 1.36 -7.67 11.11
CA GLY A 74 0.27 -7.83 10.16
C GLY A 74 -0.85 -8.71 10.70
N LEU A 75 -2.03 -8.57 10.11
CA LEU A 75 -3.19 -9.42 10.34
C LEU A 75 -3.46 -10.26 9.11
N ASN A 76 -3.96 -11.47 9.32
CA ASN A 76 -4.65 -12.24 8.30
C ASN A 76 -6.14 -12.28 8.66
N ASN A 77 -7.01 -12.27 7.66
CA ASN A 77 -8.44 -12.41 7.88
C ASN A 77 -9.10 -13.39 6.91
N ILE A 78 -10.13 -14.08 7.39
CA ILE A 78 -11.03 -14.92 6.58
C ILE A 78 -12.46 -14.36 6.56
N GLU A 79 -12.59 -13.03 6.68
CA GLU A 79 -13.87 -12.33 6.68
C GLU A 79 -14.34 -12.02 5.25
N LEU A 80 -15.63 -12.19 4.98
CA LEU A 80 -16.26 -11.93 3.69
C LEU A 80 -16.70 -10.45 3.57
N ILE A 81 -17.57 -10.20 2.59
CA ILE A 81 -18.33 -8.94 2.49
C ILE A 81 -19.30 -8.79 3.68
N THR A 82 -20.07 -7.71 3.73
CA THR A 82 -21.04 -7.50 4.81
C THR A 82 -22.01 -8.68 4.90
N ASP A 83 -22.21 -9.21 6.11
CA ASP A 83 -23.24 -10.22 6.42
C ASP A 83 -24.55 -9.57 6.87
N ARG A 84 -24.67 -8.25 6.67
CA ARG A 84 -25.84 -7.45 6.98
C ARG A 84 -26.73 -7.29 5.75
N ASP A 85 -28.02 -7.07 6.01
CA ASP A 85 -29.02 -6.81 4.98
C ASP A 85 -28.68 -5.57 4.14
N LEU A 86 -29.00 -5.64 2.84
CA LEU A 86 -28.70 -4.57 1.89
C LEU A 86 -29.47 -3.28 2.21
N GLU A 87 -30.78 -3.36 2.51
CA GLU A 87 -31.59 -2.17 2.84
C GLU A 87 -31.02 -1.46 4.07
N THR A 88 -30.67 -2.24 5.09
CA THR A 88 -30.10 -1.69 6.32
C THR A 88 -28.84 -0.86 6.03
N ASN A 89 -27.94 -1.37 5.17
CA ASN A 89 -26.74 -0.64 4.78
C ASN A 89 -27.07 0.63 3.97
N LEU A 90 -27.98 0.55 2.99
CA LEU A 90 -28.33 1.68 2.14
C LEU A 90 -29.00 2.81 2.95
N GLU A 91 -29.92 2.47 3.85
CA GLU A 91 -30.56 3.44 4.74
C GLU A 91 -29.55 4.10 5.68
N GLU A 92 -28.62 3.31 6.24
CA GLU A 92 -27.54 3.81 7.08
C GLU A 92 -26.61 4.77 6.33
N MET A 93 -26.19 4.39 5.11
CA MET A 93 -25.37 5.23 4.26
C MET A 93 -26.07 6.56 3.93
N ALA A 94 -27.36 6.52 3.59
CA ALA A 94 -28.14 7.71 3.29
C ALA A 94 -28.20 8.69 4.47
N ARG A 95 -28.47 8.18 5.68
CA ARG A 95 -28.46 9.00 6.91
C ARG A 95 -27.08 9.58 7.19
N VAL A 96 -26.03 8.76 7.09
CA VAL A 96 -24.65 9.20 7.32
C VAL A 96 -24.25 10.29 6.33
N LYS A 97 -24.51 10.10 5.03
CA LYS A 97 -24.13 11.10 4.02
C LYS A 97 -24.91 12.40 4.17
N ALA A 98 -26.18 12.33 4.56
CA ALA A 98 -26.99 13.52 4.83
C ALA A 98 -26.45 14.33 6.02
N ASP A 99 -25.99 13.65 7.08
CA ASP A 99 -25.46 14.31 8.29
C ASP A 99 -24.02 14.80 8.13
N TYR A 100 -23.24 14.19 7.24
CA TYR A 100 -21.83 14.49 6.98
C TYR A 100 -21.56 14.79 5.49
N PRO A 101 -22.15 15.86 4.92
CA PRO A 101 -22.03 16.17 3.50
C PRO A 101 -20.60 16.53 3.08
N ASP A 102 -19.79 17.03 4.02
CA ASP A 102 -18.38 17.42 3.86
C ASP A 102 -17.42 16.23 3.90
N ARG A 103 -17.89 15.01 4.18
CA ARG A 103 -17.07 13.80 4.26
C ARG A 103 -17.29 12.92 3.04
N ALA A 104 -16.21 12.32 2.53
CA ALA A 104 -16.33 11.38 1.43
C ALA A 104 -16.97 10.06 1.91
N LEU A 105 -17.98 9.57 1.20
CA LEU A 105 -18.60 8.28 1.42
C LEU A 105 -18.65 7.50 0.10
N ILE A 106 -17.83 6.46 -0.01
CA ILE A 106 -17.77 5.58 -1.18
C ILE A 106 -18.45 4.26 -0.84
N ALA A 107 -19.38 3.81 -1.68
CA ALA A 107 -20.02 2.50 -1.51
C ALA A 107 -19.14 1.40 -2.13
N SER A 108 -18.59 0.50 -1.33
CA SER A 108 -17.93 -0.68 -1.91
C SER A 108 -18.96 -1.71 -2.33
N ILE A 109 -18.85 -2.27 -3.54
CA ILE A 109 -19.85 -3.21 -4.11
C ILE A 109 -19.15 -4.44 -4.67
N MET A 110 -19.75 -5.61 -4.43
CA MET A 110 -19.40 -6.85 -5.13
C MET A 110 -20.65 -7.69 -5.37
N VAL A 111 -21.05 -7.77 -6.65
CA VAL A 111 -22.16 -8.62 -7.12
C VAL A 111 -21.66 -9.54 -8.24
N PRO A 112 -22.42 -10.57 -8.64
CA PRO A 112 -22.02 -11.46 -9.74
C PRO A 112 -21.63 -10.69 -11.01
N CYS A 113 -20.74 -11.27 -11.83
CA CYS A 113 -20.31 -10.69 -13.11
C CYS A 113 -21.38 -10.84 -14.20
N GLU A 114 -22.61 -10.41 -13.88
CA GLU A 114 -23.78 -10.42 -14.73
C GLU A 114 -24.31 -9.00 -14.80
N GLU A 115 -24.48 -8.46 -16.01
CA GLU A 115 -24.89 -7.06 -16.20
C GLU A 115 -26.19 -6.71 -15.45
N ALA A 116 -27.14 -7.67 -15.39
CA ALA A 116 -28.40 -7.50 -14.67
C ALA A 116 -28.21 -7.24 -13.17
N ALA A 117 -27.22 -7.88 -12.53
CA ALA A 117 -26.94 -7.68 -11.11
C ALA A 117 -26.41 -6.26 -10.84
N TRP A 118 -25.52 -5.77 -11.71
CA TRP A 118 -25.00 -4.40 -11.63
C TRP A 118 -26.09 -3.37 -11.92
N LYS A 119 -26.92 -3.57 -12.95
CA LYS A 119 -28.09 -2.74 -13.24
C LYS A 119 -29.05 -2.60 -12.06
N ALA A 120 -29.22 -3.66 -11.28
CA ALA A 120 -30.16 -3.66 -10.16
C ALA A 120 -29.64 -2.87 -8.95
N ILE A 121 -28.35 -2.98 -8.62
CA ILE A 121 -27.80 -2.39 -7.40
C ILE A 121 -27.37 -0.91 -7.56
N LEU A 122 -26.91 -0.51 -8.75
CA LEU A 122 -26.34 0.83 -8.96
C LEU A 122 -27.33 1.97 -8.65
N PRO A 123 -28.60 1.95 -9.12
CA PRO A 123 -29.56 3.01 -8.80
C PRO A 123 -29.86 3.09 -7.29
N ARG A 124 -29.90 1.94 -6.62
CA ARG A 124 -30.17 1.87 -5.17
C ARG A 124 -29.04 2.48 -4.35
N VAL A 125 -27.79 2.30 -4.77
CA VAL A 125 -26.64 2.97 -4.15
C VAL A 125 -26.66 4.45 -4.45
N GLU A 126 -27.06 4.87 -5.64
CA GLU A 126 -27.19 6.28 -6.01
C GLU A 126 -28.17 7.04 -5.11
N GLU A 127 -29.30 6.41 -4.75
CA GLU A 127 -30.32 6.96 -3.84
C GLU A 127 -29.77 7.31 -2.44
N THR A 128 -28.67 6.66 -2.01
CA THR A 128 -28.01 6.97 -0.73
C THR A 128 -27.23 8.28 -0.73
N ASN A 129 -27.07 8.90 -1.89
CA ASN A 129 -26.19 10.04 -2.13
C ASN A 129 -24.69 9.79 -1.90
N ALA A 130 -24.23 8.54 -1.81
CA ALA A 130 -22.80 8.21 -1.80
C ALA A 130 -22.03 8.93 -2.94
N ASP A 131 -20.84 9.42 -2.63
CA ASP A 131 -20.05 10.25 -3.56
C ASP A 131 -19.48 9.46 -4.74
N GLY A 132 -19.51 8.13 -4.67
CA GLY A 132 -19.03 7.22 -5.71
C GLY A 132 -19.12 5.77 -5.25
N ILE A 133 -18.64 4.87 -6.10
CA ILE A 133 -18.56 3.43 -5.81
C ILE A 133 -17.13 2.91 -5.90
N GLU A 134 -16.83 1.87 -5.11
CA GLU A 134 -15.60 1.09 -5.21
C GLU A 134 -15.92 -0.36 -5.56
N LEU A 135 -15.51 -0.81 -6.76
CA LEU A 135 -15.72 -2.17 -7.23
C LEU A 135 -14.70 -3.10 -6.55
N ASN A 136 -15.17 -3.96 -5.65
CA ASN A 136 -14.27 -4.86 -4.91
C ASN A 136 -13.97 -6.13 -5.72
N PHE A 137 -12.86 -6.11 -6.47
CA PHE A 137 -12.33 -7.28 -7.17
C PHE A 137 -11.11 -7.89 -6.47
N GLY A 138 -10.94 -7.63 -5.18
CA GLY A 138 -9.69 -7.97 -4.50
C GLY A 138 -9.76 -8.99 -3.36
N CYS A 139 -10.95 -9.39 -2.91
CA CYS A 139 -11.10 -10.34 -1.80
C CYS A 139 -10.49 -11.71 -2.18
N PRO A 140 -9.43 -12.19 -1.49
CA PRO A 140 -8.72 -13.39 -1.92
C PRO A 140 -9.35 -14.71 -1.44
N HIS A 141 -10.28 -14.67 -0.48
CA HIS A 141 -10.83 -15.85 0.21
C HIS A 141 -12.36 -15.81 0.30
N GLY A 142 -12.98 -16.99 0.39
CA GLY A 142 -14.43 -17.22 0.55
C GLY A 142 -15.34 -16.78 -0.62
N MET A 143 -14.89 -15.81 -1.40
CA MET A 143 -15.58 -15.23 -2.56
C MET A 143 -14.95 -15.72 -3.88
N SER A 144 -13.64 -15.96 -3.88
CA SER A 144 -12.90 -16.52 -5.02
C SER A 144 -13.41 -17.92 -5.40
N GLU A 145 -13.74 -18.74 -4.41
CA GLU A 145 -14.32 -20.08 -4.59
C GLU A 145 -15.71 -20.03 -5.23
N ARG A 146 -16.36 -18.85 -5.21
CA ARG A 146 -17.64 -18.57 -5.88
C ARG A 146 -17.47 -17.81 -7.20
N GLY A 147 -16.24 -17.70 -7.71
CA GLY A 147 -15.92 -16.99 -8.95
C GLY A 147 -16.01 -15.45 -8.84
N MET A 148 -15.96 -14.90 -7.64
CA MET A 148 -16.01 -13.45 -7.35
C MET A 148 -14.71 -12.97 -6.66
N GLY A 149 -14.61 -11.68 -6.33
CA GLY A 149 -13.45 -11.14 -5.63
C GLY A 149 -12.17 -11.22 -6.46
N ALA A 150 -11.08 -11.72 -5.89
CA ALA A 150 -9.78 -11.81 -6.56
C ALA A 150 -9.81 -12.71 -7.81
N ALA A 151 -10.72 -13.69 -7.88
CA ALA A 151 -10.90 -14.50 -9.09
C ALA A 151 -11.32 -13.65 -10.31
N VAL A 152 -12.09 -12.57 -10.07
CA VAL A 152 -12.45 -11.58 -11.10
C VAL A 152 -11.31 -10.59 -11.29
N GLY A 153 -10.69 -10.11 -10.21
CA GLY A 153 -9.61 -9.11 -10.26
C GLY A 153 -8.32 -9.60 -10.93
N GLN A 154 -8.17 -10.91 -11.12
CA GLN A 154 -7.06 -11.51 -11.87
C GLN A 154 -7.31 -11.60 -13.38
N VAL A 155 -8.54 -11.30 -13.83
CA VAL A 155 -8.96 -11.39 -15.25
C VAL A 155 -9.25 -9.97 -15.77
N PRO A 156 -8.29 -9.32 -16.45
CA PRO A 156 -8.45 -7.94 -16.93
C PRO A 156 -9.73 -7.74 -17.76
N GLU A 157 -10.15 -8.72 -18.55
CA GLU A 157 -11.36 -8.66 -19.38
C GLU A 157 -12.63 -8.48 -18.54
N TYR A 158 -12.71 -9.14 -17.38
CA TYR A 158 -13.85 -8.98 -16.49
C TYR A 158 -13.85 -7.63 -15.79
N ILE A 159 -12.68 -7.12 -15.41
CA ILE A 159 -12.55 -5.76 -14.86
C ILE A 159 -13.07 -4.74 -15.87
N GLU A 160 -12.60 -4.81 -17.12
CA GLU A 160 -13.01 -3.89 -18.17
C GLU A 160 -14.52 -3.96 -18.42
N MET A 161 -15.06 -5.18 -18.53
CA MET A 161 -16.48 -5.43 -18.77
C MET A 161 -17.37 -4.85 -17.65
N VAL A 162 -17.09 -5.19 -16.39
CA VAL A 162 -17.90 -4.73 -15.26
C VAL A 162 -17.78 -3.23 -15.06
N THR A 163 -16.57 -2.67 -15.20
CA THR A 163 -16.35 -1.22 -15.12
C THR A 163 -17.17 -0.50 -16.18
N ARG A 164 -17.22 -1.03 -17.41
CA ARG A 164 -18.02 -0.46 -18.51
C ARG A 164 -19.52 -0.47 -18.20
N TRP A 165 -20.03 -1.56 -17.62
CA TRP A 165 -21.42 -1.60 -17.16
C TRP A 165 -21.69 -0.56 -16.08
N CYS A 166 -20.80 -0.43 -15.10
CA CYS A 166 -20.94 0.59 -14.06
C CYS A 166 -20.98 2.00 -14.67
N LYS A 167 -20.04 2.34 -15.55
CA LYS A 167 -20.04 3.65 -16.23
C LYS A 167 -21.21 3.88 -17.17
N GLN A 168 -21.89 2.82 -17.62
CA GLN A 168 -23.10 2.93 -18.43
C GLN A 168 -24.36 3.19 -17.60
N TYR A 169 -24.41 2.69 -16.36
CA TYR A 169 -25.61 2.72 -15.52
C TYR A 169 -25.45 3.56 -14.23
N TYR A 170 -24.33 4.26 -14.09
CA TYR A 170 -24.00 5.05 -12.90
C TYR A 170 -23.20 6.29 -13.27
N ASP A 171 -23.70 7.46 -12.86
CA ASP A 171 -23.18 8.76 -13.29
C ASP A 171 -22.11 9.34 -12.33
N ARG A 172 -21.89 8.72 -11.17
CA ARG A 172 -20.89 9.18 -10.19
C ARG A 172 -19.56 8.43 -10.35
N PRO A 173 -18.47 8.89 -9.69
CA PRO A 173 -17.17 8.25 -9.76
C PRO A 173 -17.18 6.73 -9.48
N VAL A 174 -16.44 5.98 -10.30
CA VAL A 174 -16.23 4.54 -10.19
C VAL A 174 -14.74 4.27 -9.94
N ILE A 175 -14.44 3.71 -8.77
CA ILE A 175 -13.10 3.30 -8.34
C ILE A 175 -13.00 1.79 -8.48
N VAL A 176 -11.93 1.26 -9.08
CA VAL A 176 -11.71 -0.19 -9.15
C VAL A 176 -10.66 -0.61 -8.14
N LYS A 177 -11.04 -1.46 -7.16
CA LYS A 177 -10.11 -1.96 -6.14
C LYS A 177 -9.34 -3.19 -6.62
N LEU A 178 -8.03 -3.03 -6.80
CA LEU A 178 -7.17 -4.04 -7.40
C LEU A 178 -6.63 -5.04 -6.37
N THR A 179 -6.56 -6.31 -6.79
CA THR A 179 -5.92 -7.39 -6.02
C THR A 179 -4.40 -7.33 -6.17
N PRO A 180 -3.61 -7.55 -5.10
CA PRO A 180 -2.17 -7.76 -5.22
C PRO A 180 -1.82 -9.18 -5.67
N ASN A 181 -2.80 -10.09 -5.73
CA ASN A 181 -2.59 -11.51 -6.02
C ASN A 181 -2.48 -11.73 -7.54
N ILE A 182 -1.57 -11.03 -8.21
CA ILE A 182 -1.41 -11.01 -9.66
C ILE A 182 0.06 -10.88 -10.04
N THR A 183 0.43 -11.37 -11.22
CA THR A 183 1.81 -11.24 -11.73
C THR A 183 2.18 -9.80 -12.11
N ASP A 184 1.25 -9.08 -12.72
CA ASP A 184 1.47 -7.71 -13.19
C ASP A 184 0.23 -6.86 -12.92
N VAL A 185 0.33 -5.94 -11.96
CA VAL A 185 -0.76 -5.06 -11.53
C VAL A 185 -1.13 -4.02 -12.59
N ARG A 186 -0.26 -3.76 -13.57
CA ARG A 186 -0.52 -2.78 -14.64
C ARG A 186 -1.62 -3.26 -15.57
N LYS A 187 -1.69 -4.57 -15.84
CA LYS A 187 -2.72 -5.17 -16.71
C LYS A 187 -4.16 -4.92 -16.23
N PRO A 188 -4.53 -5.25 -14.97
CA PRO A 188 -5.87 -4.95 -14.46
C PRO A 188 -6.11 -3.44 -14.31
N ALA A 189 -5.08 -2.64 -14.02
CA ALA A 189 -5.19 -1.18 -13.97
C ALA A 189 -5.51 -0.56 -15.34
N GLU A 190 -4.85 -1.02 -16.41
CA GLU A 190 -5.18 -0.63 -17.78
C GLU A 190 -6.60 -1.04 -18.16
N ALA A 191 -7.02 -2.25 -17.78
CA ALA A 191 -8.37 -2.72 -18.05
C ALA A 191 -9.44 -1.89 -17.34
N ALA A 192 -9.21 -1.52 -16.08
CA ALA A 192 -10.06 -0.57 -15.36
C ALA A 192 -10.16 0.76 -16.14
N LYS A 193 -9.04 1.31 -16.58
CA LYS A 193 -9.01 2.54 -17.38
C LYS A 193 -9.76 2.39 -18.71
N ARG A 194 -9.57 1.30 -19.46
CA ARG A 194 -10.31 1.02 -20.71
C ARG A 194 -11.82 0.85 -20.48
N GLY A 195 -12.20 0.31 -19.33
CA GLY A 195 -13.60 0.22 -18.90
C GLY A 195 -14.21 1.55 -18.50
N GLY A 196 -13.40 2.61 -18.37
CA GLY A 196 -13.83 3.96 -18.01
C GLY A 196 -13.78 4.27 -16.52
N ALA A 197 -13.03 3.50 -15.72
CA ALA A 197 -12.84 3.80 -14.30
C ALA A 197 -12.27 5.20 -14.11
N ASP A 198 -12.77 5.92 -13.09
CA ASP A 198 -12.30 7.25 -12.74
C ASP A 198 -11.03 7.17 -11.87
N ALA A 199 -10.86 6.07 -11.14
CA ALA A 199 -9.64 5.74 -10.39
C ALA A 199 -9.44 4.24 -10.20
N VAL A 200 -8.27 3.89 -9.70
CA VAL A 200 -8.06 2.62 -9.01
C VAL A 200 -7.77 2.85 -7.54
N SER A 201 -8.10 1.86 -6.72
CA SER A 201 -7.62 1.79 -5.35
C SER A 201 -6.82 0.49 -5.15
N LEU A 202 -5.71 0.57 -4.44
CA LEU A 202 -4.86 -0.61 -4.25
C LEU A 202 -3.90 -0.48 -3.07
N ILE A 203 -3.58 -1.56 -2.38
CA ILE A 203 -3.94 -2.96 -2.70
C ILE A 203 -5.09 -3.47 -1.80
N ASN A 204 -5.82 -4.47 -2.28
CA ASN A 204 -6.55 -5.38 -1.39
C ASN A 204 -5.56 -6.30 -0.64
N THR A 205 -6.05 -7.24 0.16
CA THR A 205 -5.19 -8.10 0.99
C THR A 205 -4.45 -9.18 0.19
N ILE A 206 -3.26 -9.57 0.65
CA ILE A 206 -2.40 -10.58 0.03
C ILE A 206 -2.79 -11.97 0.54
N ASN A 207 -2.98 -12.95 -0.35
CA ASN A 207 -3.34 -14.30 0.06
C ASN A 207 -2.23 -14.95 0.91
N SER A 208 -2.56 -15.44 2.11
CA SER A 208 -1.57 -16.01 3.03
C SER A 208 -2.15 -17.01 4.03
N ILE A 209 -1.23 -17.74 4.67
CA ILE A 209 -1.41 -18.41 5.96
C ILE A 209 -0.40 -17.78 6.92
N THR A 210 -0.82 -17.37 8.12
CA THR A 210 0.08 -16.71 9.08
C THR A 210 0.84 -17.68 9.97
N SER A 211 0.20 -18.76 10.38
CA SER A 211 0.85 -19.78 11.19
C SER A 211 0.06 -21.09 11.11
N VAL A 212 0.71 -22.15 11.59
CA VAL A 212 0.10 -23.48 11.77
C VAL A 212 0.26 -23.84 13.24
N ASN A 213 -0.83 -24.22 13.88
CA ASN A 213 -0.79 -24.81 15.20
C ASN A 213 -0.12 -26.20 15.11
N LEU A 214 0.98 -26.42 15.82
CA LEU A 214 1.78 -27.64 15.67
C LEU A 214 1.23 -28.86 16.45
N ASP A 215 0.21 -28.65 17.30
CA ASP A 215 -0.48 -29.75 17.98
C ASP A 215 -1.65 -30.26 17.14
N SER A 216 -2.46 -29.35 16.59
CA SER A 216 -3.62 -29.70 15.75
C SER A 216 -3.32 -29.77 14.26
N PHE A 217 -2.16 -29.27 13.83
CA PHE A 217 -1.77 -29.08 12.42
C PHE A 217 -2.75 -28.23 11.60
N SER A 218 -3.57 -27.41 12.26
CA SER A 218 -4.50 -26.50 11.60
C SER A 218 -3.84 -25.13 11.33
N PRO A 219 -4.05 -24.54 10.14
CA PRO A 219 -3.74 -23.12 9.93
C PRO A 219 -4.49 -22.25 10.94
N GLU A 220 -3.89 -21.12 11.31
CA GLU A 220 -4.51 -20.11 12.18
C GLU A 220 -4.93 -18.87 11.37
N PRO A 221 -6.15 -18.33 11.58
CA PRO A 221 -7.11 -18.74 12.61
C PRO A 221 -7.82 -20.07 12.29
N SER A 222 -8.01 -20.90 13.31
CA SER A 222 -8.67 -22.21 13.22
C SER A 222 -10.16 -22.17 13.61
N ILE A 223 -11.01 -22.80 12.80
CA ILE A 223 -12.42 -23.07 13.03
C ILE A 223 -12.60 -24.59 13.14
N ASP A 224 -12.96 -25.07 14.33
CA ASP A 224 -13.20 -26.50 14.58
C ASP A 224 -12.05 -27.43 14.09
N GLY A 225 -10.81 -27.02 14.35
CA GLY A 225 -9.61 -27.76 13.96
C GLY A 225 -9.25 -27.68 12.47
N LYS A 226 -9.86 -26.75 11.71
CA LYS A 226 -9.55 -26.48 10.30
C LYS A 226 -9.27 -24.99 10.09
N GLY A 227 -8.32 -24.69 9.22
CA GLY A 227 -8.04 -23.31 8.79
C GLY A 227 -8.05 -23.21 7.28
N SER A 228 -8.19 -21.99 6.77
CA SER A 228 -8.07 -21.67 5.34
C SER A 228 -6.98 -20.63 5.12
N HIS A 229 -6.60 -20.43 3.86
CA HIS A 229 -5.88 -19.22 3.49
C HIS A 229 -6.80 -17.99 3.68
N GLY A 230 -6.20 -16.84 3.89
CA GLY A 230 -6.92 -15.58 4.13
C GLY A 230 -6.17 -14.39 3.57
N GLY A 231 -6.70 -13.20 3.81
CA GLY A 231 -6.12 -11.94 3.38
C GLY A 231 -5.16 -11.33 4.42
N TYR A 232 -3.88 -11.27 4.09
CA TYR A 232 -2.83 -10.58 4.84
C TYR A 232 -2.86 -9.05 4.60
N CYS A 233 -2.80 -8.30 5.68
CA CYS A 233 -2.79 -6.84 5.71
C CYS A 233 -1.95 -6.31 6.89
N GLY A 234 -1.79 -4.99 6.95
CA GLY A 234 -1.02 -4.32 8.02
C GLY A 234 0.36 -3.85 7.57
N PRO A 235 1.20 -3.36 8.50
CA PRO A 235 2.48 -2.72 8.19
C PRO A 235 3.36 -3.52 7.22
N ALA A 236 3.40 -4.85 7.39
CA ALA A 236 4.22 -5.73 6.56
C ALA A 236 3.87 -5.72 5.06
N VAL A 237 2.67 -5.28 4.66
CA VAL A 237 2.29 -5.23 3.23
C VAL A 237 2.66 -3.91 2.56
N LYS A 238 3.05 -2.88 3.31
CA LYS A 238 3.36 -1.54 2.79
C LYS A 238 4.38 -1.56 1.64
N PRO A 239 5.53 -2.27 1.72
CA PRO A 239 6.49 -2.25 0.61
C PRO A 239 5.93 -2.79 -0.71
N ILE A 240 5.05 -3.79 -0.63
CA ILE A 240 4.39 -4.38 -1.80
C ILE A 240 3.38 -3.39 -2.38
N ALA A 241 2.60 -2.74 -1.53
CA ALA A 241 1.64 -1.73 -1.94
C ALA A 241 2.31 -0.51 -2.60
N LEU A 242 3.39 0.02 -2.01
CA LEU A 242 4.16 1.13 -2.59
C LEU A 242 4.74 0.77 -3.96
N SER A 243 5.28 -0.45 -4.10
CA SER A 243 5.77 -0.97 -5.37
C SER A 243 4.66 -0.94 -6.43
N MET A 244 3.48 -1.52 -6.14
CA MET A 244 2.37 -1.57 -7.09
C MET A 244 1.79 -0.18 -7.43
N VAL A 245 1.69 0.72 -6.45
CA VAL A 245 1.28 2.12 -6.68
C VAL A 245 2.27 2.79 -7.64
N SER A 246 3.58 2.62 -7.40
CA SER A 246 4.61 3.22 -8.24
C SER A 246 4.59 2.68 -9.67
N GLU A 247 4.34 1.37 -9.85
CA GLU A 247 4.20 0.75 -11.18
C GLU A 247 3.03 1.35 -11.96
N ILE A 248 1.86 1.51 -11.34
CA ILE A 248 0.71 2.12 -12.03
C ILE A 248 0.96 3.60 -12.32
N ALA A 249 1.52 4.34 -11.37
CA ALA A 249 1.75 5.78 -11.50
C ALA A 249 2.77 6.11 -12.60
N ARG A 250 3.85 5.32 -12.72
CA ARG A 250 4.91 5.52 -13.72
C ARG A 250 4.59 4.92 -15.09
N HIS A 251 3.67 3.95 -15.15
CA HIS A 251 3.35 3.24 -16.39
C HIS A 251 2.62 4.12 -17.40
N GLU A 252 3.06 4.10 -18.65
CA GLU A 252 2.60 5.03 -19.68
C GLU A 252 1.09 4.94 -19.93
N ALA A 253 0.54 3.73 -20.01
CA ALA A 253 -0.87 3.50 -20.32
C ALA A 253 -1.80 4.00 -19.20
N THR A 254 -1.34 4.01 -17.96
CA THR A 254 -2.09 4.44 -16.77
C THR A 254 -1.65 5.79 -16.24
N ARG A 255 -0.69 6.46 -16.88
CA ARG A 255 -0.20 7.78 -16.47
C ARG A 255 -1.35 8.78 -16.32
N GLY A 256 -1.35 9.49 -15.19
CA GLY A 256 -2.38 10.45 -14.81
C GLY A 256 -3.70 9.83 -14.31
N MET A 257 -3.82 8.50 -14.25
CA MET A 257 -4.96 7.85 -13.62
C MET A 257 -4.92 8.09 -12.11
N PRO A 258 -5.99 8.61 -11.48
CA PRO A 258 -6.05 8.79 -10.04
C PRO A 258 -5.92 7.47 -9.28
N ILE A 259 -5.18 7.51 -8.16
CA ILE A 259 -4.93 6.35 -7.30
C ILE A 259 -5.36 6.67 -5.87
N SER A 260 -6.15 5.79 -5.26
CA SER A 260 -6.39 5.76 -3.80
C SER A 260 -5.50 4.68 -3.19
N GLY A 261 -4.48 5.07 -2.42
CA GLY A 261 -3.45 4.17 -1.91
C GLY A 261 -3.89 3.41 -0.65
N ILE A 262 -3.61 2.11 -0.56
CA ILE A 262 -4.06 1.23 0.52
C ILE A 262 -2.99 0.18 0.81
N GLY A 263 -2.76 -0.14 2.08
CA GLY A 263 -1.94 -1.27 2.49
C GLY A 263 -0.81 -0.88 3.42
N GLY A 264 -0.98 -1.14 4.71
CA GLY A 264 0.07 -0.91 5.72
C GLY A 264 0.34 0.55 6.09
N VAL A 265 -0.57 1.47 5.74
CA VAL A 265 -0.54 2.85 6.24
C VAL A 265 -0.84 2.84 7.74
N THR A 266 0.11 3.28 8.56
CA THR A 266 -0.03 3.38 10.02
C THR A 266 0.27 4.74 10.59
N THR A 267 1.06 5.55 9.88
CA THR A 267 1.51 6.87 10.31
C THR A 267 1.30 7.91 9.21
N TRP A 268 1.46 9.19 9.55
CA TRP A 268 1.48 10.27 8.56
C TRP A 268 2.57 10.08 7.49
N ARG A 269 3.73 9.53 7.88
CA ARG A 269 4.88 9.34 6.99
C ARG A 269 4.56 8.27 5.94
N ASP A 270 3.93 7.18 6.36
CA ASP A 270 3.45 6.16 5.43
C ASP A 270 2.52 6.77 4.38
N ALA A 271 1.57 7.60 4.82
CA ALA A 271 0.64 8.27 3.91
C ALA A 271 1.35 9.23 2.95
N ALA A 272 2.30 10.03 3.44
CA ALA A 272 3.09 10.93 2.62
C ALA A 272 3.90 10.17 1.55
N GLU A 273 4.43 8.98 1.86
CA GLU A 273 5.13 8.13 0.89
C GLU A 273 4.21 7.60 -0.21
N PHE A 274 3.02 7.09 0.14
CA PHE A 274 2.00 6.69 -0.84
C PHE A 274 1.63 7.85 -1.77
N MET A 275 1.42 9.02 -1.19
CA MET A 275 1.03 10.22 -1.93
C MET A 275 2.17 10.72 -2.83
N ALA A 276 3.41 10.73 -2.33
CA ALA A 276 4.59 11.06 -3.14
C ALA A 276 4.78 10.10 -4.32
N LEU A 277 4.37 8.83 -4.18
CA LEU A 277 4.35 7.83 -5.26
C LEU A 277 3.11 7.90 -6.18
N GLY A 278 2.23 8.88 -5.99
CA GLY A 278 1.14 9.21 -6.92
C GLY A 278 -0.28 8.97 -6.40
N ALA A 279 -0.45 8.51 -5.15
CA ALA A 279 -1.78 8.41 -4.55
C ALA A 279 -2.36 9.81 -4.24
N GLY A 280 -3.63 10.04 -4.58
CA GLY A 280 -4.33 11.29 -4.26
C GLY A 280 -4.96 11.31 -2.86
N ASN A 281 -5.26 10.14 -2.31
CA ASN A 281 -5.64 9.92 -0.91
C ASN A 281 -5.11 8.55 -0.45
N VAL A 282 -5.27 8.25 0.84
CA VAL A 282 -4.94 6.93 1.39
C VAL A 282 -6.10 6.33 2.16
N GLN A 283 -6.33 5.02 2.00
CA GLN A 283 -7.26 4.25 2.81
C GLN A 283 -6.54 3.48 3.92
N VAL A 284 -7.12 3.48 5.12
CA VAL A 284 -6.54 2.90 6.33
C VAL A 284 -7.50 1.88 6.95
N CYS A 285 -6.96 0.74 7.40
CA CYS A 285 -7.75 -0.32 8.03
C CYS A 285 -7.04 -0.87 9.28
N THR A 286 -5.94 -1.60 9.10
CA THR A 286 -5.27 -2.32 10.20
C THR A 286 -4.83 -1.39 11.33
N ALA A 287 -4.38 -0.16 11.02
CA ALA A 287 -4.00 0.81 12.04
C ALA A 287 -5.19 1.16 12.95
N VAL A 288 -6.37 1.36 12.38
CA VAL A 288 -7.61 1.66 13.12
C VAL A 288 -8.08 0.45 13.93
N MET A 289 -7.94 -0.75 13.38
CA MET A 289 -8.23 -1.99 14.12
C MET A 289 -7.29 -2.20 15.31
N THR A 290 -6.10 -1.59 15.28
CA THR A 290 -5.07 -1.73 16.32
C THR A 290 -5.13 -0.61 17.36
N TYR A 291 -5.36 0.63 16.92
CA TYR A 291 -5.19 1.84 17.73
C TYR A 291 -6.48 2.67 17.89
N GLY A 292 -7.57 2.28 17.22
CA GLY A 292 -8.84 3.00 17.23
C GLY A 292 -8.88 4.21 16.29
N PHE A 293 -10.05 4.86 16.19
CA PHE A 293 -10.28 5.94 15.22
C PHE A 293 -9.46 7.21 15.46
N ARG A 294 -9.07 7.48 16.71
CA ARG A 294 -8.33 8.72 17.08
C ARG A 294 -6.91 8.79 16.52
N ILE A 295 -6.37 7.69 15.98
CA ILE A 295 -5.06 7.72 15.30
C ILE A 295 -5.01 8.77 14.17
N VAL A 296 -6.15 9.09 13.56
CA VAL A 296 -6.22 10.12 12.51
C VAL A 296 -5.79 11.51 12.99
N GLU A 297 -5.93 11.81 14.30
CA GLU A 297 -5.47 13.07 14.89
C GLU A 297 -3.95 13.20 14.75
N GLU A 298 -3.20 12.16 15.13
CA GLU A 298 -1.74 12.11 14.99
C GLU A 298 -1.30 12.06 13.53
N MET A 299 -2.05 11.37 12.67
CA MET A 299 -1.78 11.31 11.24
C MET A 299 -1.95 12.69 10.57
N CYS A 300 -2.99 13.44 10.92
CA CYS A 300 -3.21 14.79 10.41
C CYS A 300 -2.15 15.76 10.94
N ALA A 301 -1.89 15.77 12.25
CA ALA A 301 -0.90 16.64 12.86
C ALA A 301 0.48 16.43 12.24
N GLY A 302 0.96 15.18 12.20
CA GLY A 302 2.28 14.89 11.65
C GLY A 302 2.41 15.17 10.15
N LEU A 303 1.35 14.97 9.36
CA LEU A 303 1.36 15.33 7.94
C LEU A 303 1.44 16.84 7.76
N SER A 304 0.63 17.61 8.49
CA SER A 304 0.64 19.07 8.45
C SER A 304 1.98 19.64 8.88
N ASP A 305 2.57 19.14 9.97
CA ASP A 305 3.85 19.62 10.50
C ASP A 305 4.98 19.38 9.49
N TRP A 306 5.02 18.19 8.88
CA TRP A 306 6.00 17.90 7.82
C TRP A 306 5.78 18.77 6.58
N MET A 307 4.52 19.02 6.19
CA MET A 307 4.21 19.93 5.08
C MET A 307 4.69 21.35 5.35
N ASP A 308 4.43 21.88 6.56
CA ASP A 308 4.91 23.19 6.98
C ASP A 308 6.46 23.25 6.96
N GLU A 309 7.14 22.21 7.48
CA GLU A 309 8.61 22.10 7.47
C GLU A 309 9.19 22.13 6.05
N LYS A 310 8.53 21.47 5.09
CA LYS A 310 8.95 21.43 3.68
C LYS A 310 8.44 22.62 2.86
N GLY A 311 7.64 23.50 3.43
CA GLY A 311 7.04 24.65 2.74
C GLY A 311 5.93 24.28 1.75
N TYR A 312 5.26 23.14 1.94
CA TYR A 312 4.09 22.73 1.18
C TYR A 312 2.83 23.36 1.76
N ARG A 313 1.99 23.95 0.90
CA ARG A 313 0.73 24.62 1.28
C ARG A 313 -0.46 23.68 1.19
N ALA A 314 -0.45 22.78 0.22
CA ALA A 314 -1.50 21.80 -0.03
C ALA A 314 -0.91 20.43 -0.35
N THR A 315 -1.69 19.38 -0.13
CA THR A 315 -1.25 17.99 -0.40
C THR A 315 -0.83 17.79 -1.87
N SER A 316 -1.49 18.49 -2.80
CA SER A 316 -1.16 18.49 -4.23
C SER A 316 0.26 18.96 -4.53
N ASP A 317 0.91 19.69 -3.62
CA ASP A 317 2.28 20.20 -3.83
C ASP A 317 3.33 19.09 -3.82
N PHE A 318 3.02 17.91 -3.29
CA PHE A 318 3.97 16.80 -3.22
C PHE A 318 3.46 15.48 -3.80
N VAL A 319 2.16 15.35 -4.05
CA VAL A 319 1.60 14.16 -4.71
C VAL A 319 2.33 13.89 -6.02
N GLY A 320 2.83 12.66 -6.19
CA GLY A 320 3.54 12.21 -7.38
C GLY A 320 5.00 12.68 -7.52
N LYS A 321 5.55 13.48 -6.59
CA LYS A 321 6.93 13.99 -6.70
C LYS A 321 8.00 12.90 -6.76
N ALA A 322 7.74 11.72 -6.20
CA ALA A 322 8.67 10.59 -6.25
C ALA A 322 8.55 9.77 -7.54
N VAL A 323 7.45 9.88 -8.29
CA VAL A 323 7.19 9.06 -9.50
C VAL A 323 8.33 9.16 -10.53
N PRO A 324 8.87 10.36 -10.89
CA PRO A 324 9.99 10.46 -11.84
C PRO A 324 11.30 9.80 -11.35
N ASN A 325 11.43 9.58 -10.03
CA ASN A 325 12.62 8.96 -9.42
C ASN A 325 12.49 7.43 -9.32
N VAL A 326 11.35 6.86 -9.69
CA VAL A 326 11.18 5.40 -9.78
C VAL A 326 11.54 4.95 -11.18
N THR A 327 12.63 4.20 -11.31
CA THR A 327 13.16 3.73 -12.58
C THR A 327 13.50 2.24 -12.53
N ASP A 328 13.61 1.62 -13.70
CA ASP A 328 14.08 0.25 -13.80
C ASP A 328 15.57 0.18 -13.41
N TRP A 329 15.97 -0.93 -12.80
CA TRP A 329 17.36 -1.17 -12.36
C TRP A 329 18.40 -0.83 -13.43
N LYS A 330 18.11 -1.15 -14.70
CA LYS A 330 19.02 -0.94 -15.83
C LYS A 330 19.40 0.53 -16.06
N ASN A 331 18.64 1.49 -15.53
CA ASN A 331 18.86 2.92 -15.66
C ASN A 331 19.54 3.54 -14.42
N LEU A 332 19.84 2.75 -13.38
CA LEU A 332 20.53 3.25 -12.20
C LEU A 332 21.98 3.61 -12.55
N ASN A 333 22.48 4.70 -11.95
CA ASN A 333 23.83 5.18 -12.20
C ASN A 333 24.88 4.23 -11.61
N LEU A 334 25.50 3.42 -12.47
CA LEU A 334 26.58 2.48 -12.13
C LEU A 334 27.90 3.18 -11.78
N ASN A 335 28.05 4.47 -12.11
CA ASN A 335 29.22 5.27 -11.72
C ASN A 335 29.07 5.90 -10.33
N TYR A 336 27.90 5.80 -9.68
CA TYR A 336 27.73 6.27 -8.31
C TYR A 336 28.47 5.33 -7.34
N VAL A 337 29.48 5.86 -6.65
CA VAL A 337 30.28 5.13 -5.67
C VAL A 337 30.10 5.77 -4.30
N ALA A 338 29.86 4.95 -3.30
CA ALA A 338 29.80 5.35 -1.89
C ALA A 338 30.62 4.39 -1.03
N LYS A 339 30.85 4.76 0.23
CA LYS A 339 31.45 3.90 1.25
C LYS A 339 30.67 4.01 2.55
N ALA A 340 30.57 2.89 3.26
CA ALA A 340 30.02 2.91 4.61
C ALA A 340 30.96 3.68 5.54
N ARG A 341 30.40 4.45 6.48
CA ARG A 341 31.15 5.12 7.54
C ARG A 341 30.46 4.86 8.86
N ILE A 342 31.20 4.35 9.84
CA ILE A 342 30.70 4.05 11.18
C ILE A 342 31.12 5.19 12.11
N ASP A 343 30.14 5.87 12.69
CA ASP A 343 30.33 6.82 13.77
C ASP A 343 30.68 6.05 15.06
N GLN A 344 31.92 6.22 15.52
CA GLN A 344 32.43 5.52 16.70
C GLN A 344 31.86 6.06 18.02
N ASP A 345 31.37 7.31 18.04
CA ASP A 345 30.75 7.92 19.22
C ASP A 345 29.32 7.39 19.42
N LEU A 346 28.63 7.05 18.33
CA LEU A 346 27.30 6.42 18.35
C LEU A 346 27.35 4.89 18.49
N CYS A 347 28.48 4.27 18.15
CA CYS A 347 28.62 2.82 18.11
C CYS A 347 28.49 2.17 19.50
N ILE A 348 27.46 1.35 19.70
CA ILE A 348 27.24 0.57 20.93
C ILE A 348 28.00 -0.77 20.96
N LYS A 349 28.95 -0.99 20.03
CA LYS A 349 29.82 -2.18 19.93
C LYS A 349 29.10 -3.53 19.83
N CYS A 350 27.87 -3.55 19.32
CA CYS A 350 27.07 -4.78 19.22
C CYS A 350 27.61 -5.78 18.17
N GLY A 351 28.31 -5.30 17.14
CA GLY A 351 28.91 -6.14 16.10
C GLY A 351 27.96 -6.69 15.03
N ARG A 352 26.71 -6.21 14.96
CA ARG A 352 25.76 -6.62 13.90
C ARG A 352 26.25 -6.25 12.50
N CYS A 353 26.83 -5.06 12.35
CA CYS A 353 27.41 -4.60 11.09
C CYS A 353 28.53 -5.53 10.62
N TYR A 354 29.44 -5.91 11.53
CA TYR A 354 30.50 -6.87 11.27
C TYR A 354 29.93 -8.23 10.87
N ALA A 355 29.08 -8.84 11.70
CA ALA A 355 28.51 -10.16 11.42
C ALA A 355 27.76 -10.18 10.07
N ALA A 356 26.97 -9.15 9.77
CA ALA A 356 26.28 -9.04 8.48
C ALA A 356 27.27 -8.96 7.31
N CYS A 357 28.32 -8.15 7.44
CA CYS A 357 29.30 -8.01 6.36
C CYS A 357 30.18 -9.26 6.19
N GLU A 358 30.64 -9.82 7.30
CA GLU A 358 31.57 -10.95 7.39
C GLU A 358 30.92 -12.25 6.94
N ASP A 359 29.77 -12.61 7.51
CA ASP A 359 29.18 -13.93 7.28
C ASP A 359 28.29 -13.97 6.03
N THR A 360 27.82 -12.81 5.53
CA THR A 360 26.75 -12.77 4.53
C THR A 360 27.01 -11.88 3.32
N SER A 361 28.14 -11.16 3.25
CA SER A 361 28.36 -10.19 2.18
C SER A 361 29.81 -10.12 1.69
N HIS A 362 30.61 -9.17 2.18
CA HIS A 362 31.84 -8.72 1.50
C HIS A 362 33.07 -8.63 2.40
N GLN A 363 32.99 -9.06 3.66
CA GLN A 363 34.13 -9.07 4.60
C GLN A 363 34.84 -7.69 4.69
N ALA A 364 34.06 -6.62 4.54
CA ALA A 364 34.54 -5.25 4.39
C ALA A 364 34.47 -4.43 5.68
N ILE A 365 34.28 -5.08 6.83
CA ILE A 365 34.31 -4.44 8.15
C ILE A 365 35.27 -5.24 9.01
N ALA A 366 36.32 -4.59 9.50
CA ALA A 366 37.23 -5.18 10.47
C ALA A 366 36.67 -5.06 11.89
N MET A 367 37.00 -6.04 12.75
CA MET A 367 36.73 -5.98 14.18
C MET A 367 38.04 -6.07 14.96
N SER A 368 38.37 -5.04 15.74
CA SER A 368 39.51 -5.08 16.66
C SER A 368 39.22 -5.96 17.90
N PRO A 369 40.24 -6.39 18.66
CA PRO A 369 40.04 -7.06 19.94
C PRO A 369 39.17 -6.27 20.94
N GLU A 370 39.23 -4.94 20.91
CA GLU A 370 38.42 -4.02 21.72
C GLU A 370 37.02 -3.75 21.14
N ARG A 371 36.64 -4.50 20.10
CA ARG A 371 35.37 -4.40 19.37
C ARG A 371 35.11 -3.01 18.79
N VAL A 372 36.17 -2.39 18.29
CA VAL A 372 36.07 -1.25 17.36
C VAL A 372 35.81 -1.83 15.97
N PHE A 373 34.84 -1.25 15.26
CA PHE A 373 34.42 -1.70 13.94
C PHE A 373 34.79 -0.66 12.90
N GLU A 374 35.61 -1.03 11.92
CA GLU A 374 36.12 -0.11 10.90
C GLU A 374 35.83 -0.66 9.51
N VAL A 375 35.40 0.21 8.60
CA VAL A 375 35.13 -0.17 7.21
C VAL A 375 36.46 -0.24 6.46
N ILE A 376 36.68 -1.34 5.76
CA ILE A 376 37.83 -1.54 4.86
C ILE A 376 37.40 -1.03 3.48
N ASP A 377 37.84 0.17 3.11
CA ASP A 377 37.40 0.84 1.88
C ASP A 377 37.75 0.07 0.61
N GLU A 378 38.85 -0.67 0.64
CA GLU A 378 39.32 -1.54 -0.43
C GLU A 378 38.38 -2.72 -0.68
N GLU A 379 37.55 -3.10 0.29
CA GLU A 379 36.61 -4.22 0.16
C GLU A 379 35.15 -3.74 0.10
N CYS A 380 34.87 -2.55 0.65
CA CYS A 380 33.50 -2.03 0.77
C CYS A 380 32.88 -1.74 -0.60
N VAL A 381 31.80 -2.46 -0.93
CA VAL A 381 30.97 -2.21 -2.13
C VAL A 381 29.79 -1.28 -1.87
N ALA A 382 29.60 -0.80 -0.63
CA ALA A 382 28.46 0.01 -0.20
C ALA A 382 27.08 -0.63 -0.49
N CYS A 383 26.90 -1.91 -0.17
CA CYS A 383 25.63 -2.63 -0.35
C CYS A 383 24.50 -2.20 0.61
N ASN A 384 24.75 -1.26 1.52
CA ASN A 384 23.84 -0.74 2.55
C ASN A 384 23.43 -1.71 3.69
N LEU A 385 23.72 -3.01 3.60
CA LEU A 385 23.27 -3.99 4.60
C LEU A 385 23.70 -3.65 6.04
N CYS A 386 24.93 -3.16 6.24
CA CYS A 386 25.43 -2.80 7.57
C CYS A 386 24.63 -1.65 8.22
N VAL A 387 24.15 -0.70 7.41
CA VAL A 387 23.30 0.41 7.86
C VAL A 387 21.94 -0.14 8.29
N ASP A 388 21.31 -0.96 7.45
CA ASP A 388 19.95 -1.45 7.69
C ASP A 388 19.83 -2.39 8.91
N VAL A 389 20.90 -3.10 9.28
CA VAL A 389 20.93 -3.97 10.47
C VAL A 389 21.40 -3.26 11.74
N CYS A 390 21.93 -2.03 11.63
CA CYS A 390 22.40 -1.27 12.76
C CYS A 390 21.23 -0.87 13.66
N PRO A 391 21.24 -1.18 14.97
CA PRO A 391 20.14 -0.83 15.87
C PRO A 391 20.18 0.63 16.34
N VAL A 392 21.21 1.39 15.96
CA VAL A 392 21.38 2.81 16.33
C VAL A 392 21.18 3.64 15.07
N GLU A 393 20.14 4.47 15.09
CA GLU A 393 19.83 5.38 13.98
C GLU A 393 21.02 6.30 13.70
N ASN A 394 21.35 6.50 12.42
CA ASN A 394 22.45 7.35 11.95
C ASN A 394 23.86 6.96 12.47
N CYS A 395 24.05 5.78 13.06
CA CYS A 395 25.39 5.33 13.48
C CYS A 395 26.26 4.92 12.28
N ILE A 396 25.63 4.47 11.19
CA ILE A 396 26.35 4.11 9.96
C ILE A 396 25.69 4.83 8.79
N ASP A 397 26.48 5.53 7.99
CA ASP A 397 26.04 6.25 6.80
C ASP A 397 26.71 5.74 5.53
N MET A 398 26.04 5.93 4.39
CA MET A 398 26.64 5.75 3.06
C MET A 398 27.15 7.10 2.54
N VAL A 399 28.46 7.30 2.60
CA VAL A 399 29.10 8.55 2.17
C VAL A 399 29.49 8.46 0.70
N PRO A 400 28.95 9.31 -0.19
CA PRO A 400 29.34 9.33 -1.60
C PRO A 400 30.80 9.73 -1.77
N MET A 401 31.51 9.07 -2.69
CA MET A 401 32.84 9.47 -3.09
C MET A 401 32.78 10.64 -4.08
N ALA A 402 33.67 11.61 -3.93
CA ALA A 402 33.74 12.75 -4.84
C ALA A 402 34.23 12.32 -6.24
N ALA A 403 33.64 12.87 -7.30
CA ALA A 403 34.12 12.65 -8.66
C ALA A 403 35.60 13.07 -8.80
N GLY A 404 36.38 12.30 -9.56
CA GLY A 404 37.81 12.50 -9.71
C GLY A 404 38.67 11.83 -8.64
N THR A 405 38.08 11.32 -7.55
CA THR A 405 38.80 10.49 -6.57
C THR A 405 38.94 9.06 -7.07
N THR A 406 39.96 8.34 -6.60
CA THR A 406 40.14 6.90 -6.91
C THR A 406 39.37 6.07 -5.89
N ASP A 407 38.48 5.19 -6.35
CA ASP A 407 37.83 4.18 -5.51
C ASP A 407 38.86 3.13 -5.07
N PRO A 408 39.18 3.00 -3.77
CA PRO A 408 40.19 2.05 -3.27
C PRO A 408 39.90 0.61 -3.65
N ARG A 409 38.62 0.24 -3.82
CA ARG A 409 38.22 -1.13 -4.16
C ARG A 409 38.53 -1.49 -5.61
N THR A 410 38.23 -0.60 -6.54
CA THR A 410 38.36 -0.90 -7.98
C THR A 410 39.63 -0.33 -8.60
N GLY A 411 40.31 0.59 -7.91
CA GLY A 411 41.44 1.36 -8.45
C GLY A 411 41.03 2.33 -9.57
N ARG A 412 39.72 2.51 -9.81
CA ARG A 412 39.18 3.37 -10.87
C ARG A 412 38.85 4.75 -10.33
N VAL A 413 38.98 5.76 -11.19
CA VAL A 413 38.54 7.12 -10.88
C VAL A 413 37.01 7.17 -10.92
N VAL A 414 36.39 7.73 -9.89
CA VAL A 414 34.94 7.96 -9.82
C VAL A 414 34.55 8.99 -10.89
N SER A 415 33.74 8.58 -11.84
CA SER A 415 33.30 9.43 -12.95
C SER A 415 32.21 10.40 -12.49
N PRO A 416 32.25 11.68 -12.90
CA PRO A 416 31.11 12.60 -12.74
C PRO A 416 29.97 12.30 -13.73
N GLU A 417 30.23 11.50 -14.77
CA GLU A 417 29.26 11.20 -15.82
C GLU A 417 28.36 10.02 -15.41
N HIS A 418 27.07 10.13 -15.69
CA HIS A 418 26.13 9.02 -15.52
C HIS A 418 26.46 7.91 -16.52
N ALA A 419 26.55 6.68 -16.02
CA ALA A 419 26.55 5.49 -16.87
C ALA A 419 25.62 4.46 -16.25
N ASP A 420 24.89 3.71 -17.08
CA ASP A 420 23.96 2.70 -16.62
C ASP A 420 24.12 1.40 -17.42
N TRP A 421 23.29 0.40 -17.10
CA TRP A 421 23.40 -0.93 -17.71
C TRP A 421 23.10 -0.91 -19.21
N THR A 422 22.32 0.04 -19.71
CA THR A 422 21.88 0.05 -21.12
C THR A 422 23.04 0.20 -22.10
N THR A 423 24.09 0.93 -21.70
CA THR A 423 25.30 1.15 -22.50
C THR A 423 26.54 0.44 -21.93
N HIS A 424 26.39 -0.33 -20.84
CA HIS A 424 27.51 -0.96 -20.18
C HIS A 424 28.17 -2.04 -21.09
N PRO A 425 29.51 -2.13 -21.19
CA PRO A 425 30.18 -3.07 -22.10
C PRO A 425 29.84 -4.56 -21.89
N ASN A 426 29.43 -4.93 -20.67
CA ASN A 426 29.01 -6.29 -20.35
C ASN A 426 27.53 -6.57 -20.64
N ASN A 427 26.74 -5.58 -21.08
CA ASN A 427 25.36 -5.81 -21.45
C ASN A 427 25.34 -6.45 -22.85
N PRO A 428 24.92 -7.73 -23.00
CA PRO A 428 24.89 -8.41 -24.29
C PRO A 428 23.89 -7.80 -25.27
N MET A 429 22.97 -6.96 -24.77
CA MET A 429 22.00 -6.21 -25.56
C MET A 429 22.41 -4.75 -25.76
N ALA A 430 23.60 -4.33 -25.34
CA ALA A 430 24.10 -2.99 -25.63
C ALA A 430 24.25 -2.87 -27.14
N GLN A 431 23.32 -2.17 -27.78
CA GLN A 431 23.50 -1.72 -29.14
C GLN A 431 24.57 -0.63 -29.10
N ALA A 432 25.64 -0.80 -29.88
CA ALA A 432 26.53 0.32 -30.15
C ALA A 432 25.66 1.43 -30.74
N ALA A 433 25.70 2.62 -30.14
CA ALA A 433 25.01 3.78 -30.70
C ALA A 433 25.52 3.97 -32.14
N GLU A 434 24.67 3.72 -33.13
CA GLU A 434 24.94 4.07 -34.54
C GLU A 434 24.84 5.58 -34.75
#